data_AF-A0A3G8M4A5-F1
#
_entry.id   AF-A0A3G8M4A5-F1
#
_cell.length_a   1.000
_cell.length_b   1.000
_cell.length_c   1.000
_cell.angle_alpha   90.00
_cell.angle_beta   90.00
_cell.angle_gamma   90.00
#
_symmetry.space_group_name_H-M   'P 1'
#
loop_
_entity.id
_entity.type
_entity.pdbx_description
1 polymer ?
#
loop_
_entity_poly.entity_id
_entity_poly.type
_entity_poly.pdbx_seq_one_letter_code
_entity_poly.pdbx_strand_id
1 'polypeptide(L)'
;MTQSSAPDGDGRPLATIKDVTDVLGDIDDATLSAIMDLRPTIADVEEAAMWMSGDRDIFGAGAPLKDVAGEIVSLVAGDDEENLPPTI
;
A
#
# COMPACT_ATOMS: atom_id res chain seq x y z
N MET A 1 -15.97 6.86 -33.93
CA MET A 1 -14.81 6.13 -33.40
C MET A 1 -13.88 7.15 -32.75
N THR A 2 -14.06 7.43 -31.46
CA THR A 2 -13.10 8.12 -30.59
C THR A 2 -13.54 7.91 -29.15
N GLN A 3 -13.26 6.72 -28.60
CA GLN A 3 -13.22 6.56 -27.16
C GLN A 3 -11.80 6.95 -26.76
N SER A 4 -11.64 8.15 -26.23
CA SER A 4 -10.41 8.62 -25.60
C SER A 4 -10.17 7.76 -24.37
N SER A 5 -9.27 6.79 -24.48
CA SER A 5 -8.92 5.92 -23.37
C SER A 5 -8.02 6.67 -22.39
N ALA A 6 -8.51 6.74 -21.15
CA ALA A 6 -7.84 7.00 -19.87
C ALA A 6 -7.15 8.35 -19.65
N PRO A 7 -7.62 9.17 -18.68
CA PRO A 7 -6.68 9.78 -17.76
C PRO A 7 -6.16 8.67 -16.83
N ASP A 8 -4.97 8.16 -17.11
CA ASP A 8 -4.15 7.43 -16.13
C ASP A 8 -3.75 8.44 -15.03
N GLY A 9 -4.66 8.63 -14.10
CA GLY A 9 -4.67 9.74 -13.16
C GLY A 9 -6.02 9.72 -12.50
N ASP A 10 -6.27 8.60 -11.84
CA ASP A 10 -7.42 8.44 -10.97
C ASP A 10 -7.50 9.69 -10.10
N GLY A 11 -8.59 10.45 -10.19
CA GLY A 11 -8.77 11.75 -9.54
C GLY A 11 -8.84 11.70 -8.01
N ARG A 12 -8.30 10.62 -7.43
CA ARG A 12 -8.09 10.43 -6.00
C ARG A 12 -6.96 11.35 -5.53
N PRO A 13 -7.17 12.10 -4.43
CA PRO A 13 -6.13 12.93 -3.87
C PRO A 13 -4.92 12.07 -3.46
N LEU A 14 -3.72 12.60 -3.72
CA LEU A 14 -2.49 12.04 -3.19
C LEU A 14 -2.57 11.97 -1.66
N ALA A 15 -2.13 10.87 -1.08
CA ALA A 15 -2.06 10.74 0.36
C ALA A 15 -1.00 11.71 0.91
N THR A 16 -1.34 12.40 1.98
CA THR A 16 -0.37 13.19 2.74
C THR A 16 0.27 12.32 3.83
N ILE A 17 1.38 12.81 4.39
CA ILE A 17 2.02 12.19 5.55
C ILE A 17 1.01 11.92 6.69
N LYS A 18 0.11 12.88 6.91
CA LYS A 18 -0.92 12.76 7.94
C LYS A 18 -1.92 11.64 7.61
N ASP A 19 -2.31 11.49 6.36
CA ASP A 19 -3.21 10.41 5.95
C ASP A 19 -2.54 9.04 6.12
N VAL A 20 -1.27 8.94 5.76
CA VAL A 20 -0.49 7.70 5.92
C VAL A 20 -0.36 7.31 7.39
N THR A 21 -0.03 8.24 8.28
CA THR A 21 0.06 7.96 9.72
C THR A 21 -1.30 7.76 10.39
N ASP A 22 -2.37 8.37 9.88
CA ASP A 22 -3.74 8.16 10.39
C ASP A 22 -4.26 6.75 10.03
N VAL A 23 -3.90 6.26 8.84
CA VAL A 23 -4.42 5.00 8.27
C VAL A 23 -3.51 3.79 8.59
N LEU A 24 -2.20 3.90 8.40
CA LEU A 24 -1.22 2.83 8.71
C LEU A 24 -0.81 2.84 10.19
N GLY A 25 -1.02 3.95 10.90
CA GLY A 25 -0.62 4.12 12.28
C GLY A 25 0.82 4.62 12.44
N ASP A 26 1.41 4.28 13.59
CA ASP A 26 2.79 4.65 13.93
C ASP A 26 3.76 3.80 13.12
N ILE A 27 4.39 4.42 12.10
CA ILE A 27 5.41 3.81 11.24
C ILE A 27 6.70 4.63 11.33
N ASP A 28 7.85 3.99 11.11
CA ASP A 28 9.15 4.67 11.15
C ASP A 28 9.26 5.75 10.06
N ASP A 29 9.98 6.84 10.36
CA ASP A 29 10.23 7.94 9.42
C ASP A 29 10.88 7.46 8.10
N ALA A 30 11.73 6.43 8.16
CA ALA A 30 12.35 5.85 6.97
C ALA A 30 11.32 5.18 6.06
N THR A 31 10.42 4.38 6.63
CA THR A 31 9.32 3.72 5.93
C THR A 31 8.33 4.73 5.38
N LEU A 32 7.98 5.75 6.17
CA LEU A 32 7.12 6.86 5.74
C LEU A 32 7.72 7.60 4.54
N SER A 33 9.02 7.89 4.57
CA SER A 33 9.70 8.55 3.46
C SER A 33 9.70 7.69 2.19
N ALA A 34 9.88 6.36 2.31
CA ALA A 34 9.80 5.44 1.18
C ALA A 34 8.39 5.37 0.60
N ILE A 35 7.36 5.32 1.44
CA ILE A 35 5.95 5.37 1.03
C ILE A 35 5.65 6.68 0.31
N MET A 36 6.12 7.82 0.81
CA MET A 36 5.89 9.13 0.17
C MET A 36 6.56 9.25 -1.21
N ASP A 37 7.70 8.57 -1.44
CA ASP A 37 8.39 8.56 -2.73
C ASP A 37 7.56 7.89 -3.83
N LEU A 38 6.78 6.87 -3.47
CA LEU A 38 5.85 6.18 -4.36
C LEU A 38 4.69 7.08 -4.81
N ARG A 39 4.49 8.23 -4.15
CA ARG A 39 3.36 9.15 -4.35
C ARG A 39 2.01 8.41 -4.35
N PRO A 40 1.69 7.68 -3.27
CA PRO A 40 0.45 6.93 -3.17
C PRO A 40 -0.75 7.85 -3.15
N THR A 41 -1.88 7.35 -3.63
CA THR A 41 -3.17 7.98 -3.38
C THR A 41 -3.72 7.54 -2.03
N ILE A 42 -4.67 8.31 -1.49
CA ILE A 42 -5.34 7.92 -0.24
C ILE A 42 -5.92 6.50 -0.30
N ALA A 43 -6.45 6.11 -1.45
CA ALA A 43 -7.02 4.78 -1.62
C ALA A 43 -5.95 3.67 -1.61
N ASP A 44 -4.75 3.93 -2.12
CA ASP A 44 -3.66 2.95 -2.05
C ASP A 44 -3.25 2.69 -0.58
N VAL A 45 -3.24 3.74 0.23
CA VAL A 45 -2.93 3.67 1.66
C VAL A 45 -4.03 2.95 2.43
N GLU A 46 -5.30 3.26 2.15
CA GLU A 46 -6.44 2.56 2.75
C GLU A 46 -6.47 1.08 2.38
N GLU A 47 -6.26 0.74 1.11
CA GLU A 47 -6.18 -0.64 0.63
C GLU A 47 -5.04 -1.40 1.33
N ALA A 48 -3.87 -0.77 1.46
CA ALA A 48 -2.73 -1.32 2.18
C ALA A 48 -3.05 -1.57 3.67
N ALA A 49 -3.70 -0.62 4.34
CA ALA A 49 -4.08 -0.78 5.75
C ALA A 49 -5.16 -1.84 5.97
N MET A 50 -6.15 -1.95 5.07
CA MET A 50 -7.15 -3.01 5.14
C MET A 50 -6.51 -4.40 4.97
N TRP A 51 -5.51 -4.50 4.09
CA TRP A 51 -4.73 -5.73 3.91
C TRP A 51 -3.90 -6.08 5.16
N MET A 52 -3.19 -5.10 5.74
CA MET A 52 -2.39 -5.30 6.96
C MET A 52 -3.24 -5.62 8.20
N SER A 53 -4.45 -5.06 8.28
CA SER A 53 -5.41 -5.33 9.36
C SER A 53 -5.92 -6.78 9.36
N GLY A 54 -5.57 -7.58 8.34
CA GLY A 54 -5.81 -9.01 8.32
C GLY A 54 -7.27 -9.36 7.99
N ASP A 55 -8.02 -8.45 7.37
CA ASP A 55 -9.36 -8.75 6.85
C ASP A 55 -9.26 -9.59 5.56
N ARG A 56 -8.74 -10.80 5.75
CA ARG A 56 -8.51 -11.79 4.70
C ARG A 56 -9.82 -12.37 4.17
N ASP A 57 -10.92 -12.11 4.86
CA ASP A 57 -12.28 -12.48 4.48
C ASP A 57 -12.85 -11.54 3.39
N ILE A 58 -12.52 -10.25 3.40
CA ILE A 58 -12.95 -9.29 2.35
C ILE A 58 -12.10 -9.40 1.07
N PHE A 59 -10.81 -9.69 1.17
CA PHE A 59 -9.92 -9.74 -0.01
C PHE A 59 -9.87 -11.07 -0.78
N GLY A 60 -10.66 -12.08 -0.40
CA GLY A 60 -10.93 -13.30 -1.19
C GLY A 60 -9.71 -14.00 -1.81
N ALA A 61 -9.27 -15.12 -1.24
CA ALA A 61 -8.18 -15.96 -1.78
C ALA A 61 -6.89 -15.16 -2.14
N GLY A 62 -6.47 -14.24 -1.27
CA GLY A 62 -5.08 -13.80 -1.18
C GLY A 62 -4.46 -13.27 -2.47
N ALA A 63 -5.23 -12.58 -3.32
CA ALA A 63 -4.63 -11.91 -4.46
C ALA A 63 -3.71 -10.80 -3.94
N PRO A 64 -2.40 -10.84 -4.21
CA PRO A 64 -1.48 -9.81 -3.72
C PRO A 64 -1.96 -8.44 -4.20
N LEU A 65 -1.95 -7.46 -3.30
CA LEU A 65 -2.13 -6.07 -3.67
C LEU A 65 -1.19 -5.75 -4.83
N LYS A 66 -1.77 -5.27 -5.92
CA LYS A 66 -1.05 -4.85 -7.11
C LYS A 66 -0.79 -3.37 -6.98
N ASP A 67 0.19 -2.86 -7.72
CA ASP A 67 0.45 -1.42 -7.80
C ASP A 67 0.98 -0.85 -6.47
N VAL A 68 0.87 0.48 -6.28
CA VAL A 68 1.43 1.20 -5.14
C VAL A 68 1.01 0.63 -3.79
N ALA A 69 -0.25 0.19 -3.63
CA ALA A 69 -0.74 -0.43 -2.39
C ALA A 69 0.09 -1.66 -1.96
N GLY A 70 0.52 -2.49 -2.92
CA GLY A 70 1.36 -3.67 -2.64
C GLY A 70 2.79 -3.31 -2.25
N GLU A 71 3.34 -2.24 -2.82
CA GLU A 71 4.64 -1.69 -2.42
C GLU A 71 4.58 -1.08 -1.01
N ILE A 72 3.51 -0.35 -0.66
CA ILE A 72 3.31 0.15 0.71
C ILE A 72 3.29 -1.03 1.69
N VAL A 73 2.52 -2.09 1.39
CA VAL A 73 2.50 -3.29 2.24
C VAL A 73 3.87 -3.93 2.36
N SER A 74 4.62 -4.01 1.27
CA SER A 74 5.97 -4.57 1.27
C SER A 74 6.95 -3.70 2.06
N LEU A 75 6.82 -2.38 2.05
CA LEU A 75 7.68 -1.48 2.82
C LEU A 75 7.41 -1.54 4.32
N VAL A 76 6.13 -1.67 4.71
CA VAL A 76 5.74 -1.74 6.12
C VAL A 76 5.90 -3.15 6.70
N ALA A 77 5.58 -4.19 5.92
CA ALA A 77 5.72 -5.58 6.35
C ALA A 77 7.10 -6.19 6.05
N GLY A 78 7.88 -5.60 5.13
CA GLY A 78 9.22 -6.05 4.74
C GLY A 78 10.35 -5.52 5.62
N ASP A 79 10.08 -4.64 6.60
CA ASP A 79 11.01 -4.43 7.71
C ASP A 79 11.19 -5.73 8.55
N ASP A 80 10.29 -6.70 8.38
CA ASP A 80 10.38 -8.08 8.88
C ASP A 80 11.08 -9.05 7.88
N GLU A 81 11.96 -8.56 6.99
CA GLU A 81 12.84 -9.40 6.13
C GLU A 81 13.97 -10.13 6.91
N GLU A 82 13.65 -10.67 8.09
CA GLU A 82 14.48 -11.63 8.84
C GLU A 82 13.70 -12.88 9.29
N ASN A 83 12.68 -13.31 8.52
CA ASN A 83 12.06 -14.63 8.72
C ASN A 83 11.65 -15.38 7.44
N LEU A 84 12.58 -15.53 6.50
CA LEU A 84 12.51 -16.69 5.60
C LEU A 84 12.81 -17.93 6.45
N PRO A 85 11.91 -18.93 6.57
CA PRO A 85 12.25 -20.15 7.28
C PRO A 85 13.42 -20.81 6.52
N PRO A 86 14.47 -21.30 7.22
CA PRO A 86 15.55 -21.99 6.54
C PRO A 86 14.96 -23.22 5.86
N THR A 87 15.04 -23.26 4.52
CA THR A 87 14.77 -24.50 3.79
C THR A 87 15.88 -25.48 4.18
N ILE A 88 15.49 -26.54 4.90
CA ILE A 88 16.32 -27.72 5.18
C ILE A 88 16.41 -28.63 3.96
#